data_AF-A0A524FK14-F1
#
_entry.id   AF-A0A524FK14-F1
#
_cell.length_a   1.000
_cell.length_b   1.000
_cell.length_c   1.000
_cell.angle_alpha   90.00
_cell.angle_beta   90.00
_cell.angle_gamma   90.00
#
_symmetry.space_group_name_H-M   'P 1'
#
loop_
_entity.id
_entity.type
_entity.pdbx_description
1 polymer ?
#
loop_
_entity_poly.entity_id
_entity_poly.type
_entity_poly.pdbx_seq_one_letter_code
_entity_poly.pdbx_strand_id
1 'polypeptide(L)'
;MLHYILPIIWLSLIFFLICLFLYLRKKKNNEILYIIIPMICIGIWALHSLIIIYIRQNIPFWDFGVYYYSGRQLLIDPNRFYKEDYGFWVGITSLPFFCMLWAISISLLPYNIAYFVWYGFHYICAVLFILEFNKILKLLGVKEKIHRFLFLMVISNGYLIFLQFALNQSKFFVGALLLFILRREIQYKKEEKEKDFKYKFITYFLFVMIVGMIPFFLFLLLIFIFHDIPLGELFEKENLKTYGLVIIIFLAQNFLFFIYPGLIFDYYHVFRYFQGVQLYSLGYYLVFIKKIFFIPPRAKFILSFIRLIFMYVIIAFLLITKKFKIHEKFSYFALSFLLTNTLAEKTLIILFPLILLIFIPFLHQDEIGKDFIKNNKYVLIGLLSVLCIYLTEGVENPFYPNLFFGTAGYLIFTLLLGICLLKLHLDKDFYIVETKS
;
A
#
# COMPACT_ATOMS: atom_id res chain seq x y z
N MET A 1 -14.24 -29.32 7.39
CA MET A 1 -13.37 -30.04 6.44
C MET A 1 -13.24 -29.29 5.11
N LEU A 2 -14.32 -28.98 4.39
CA LEU A 2 -14.29 -28.29 3.09
C LEU A 2 -13.54 -26.94 3.10
N HIS A 3 -13.69 -26.14 4.16
CA HIS A 3 -13.04 -24.83 4.31
C HIS A 3 -11.51 -24.88 4.41
N TYR A 4 -10.94 -25.97 4.95
CA TYR A 4 -9.48 -26.13 5.06
C TYR A 4 -8.87 -26.60 3.74
N ILE A 5 -9.66 -27.27 2.90
CA ILE A 5 -9.24 -27.81 1.60
C ILE A 5 -9.29 -26.71 0.53
N LEU A 6 -10.23 -25.76 0.65
CA LEU A 6 -10.47 -24.73 -0.36
C LEU A 6 -9.24 -23.83 -0.63
N PRO A 7 -8.48 -23.32 0.37
CA PRO A 7 -7.24 -22.58 0.15
C PRO A 7 -6.16 -23.41 -0.53
N ILE A 8 -6.07 -24.71 -0.20
CA ILE A 8 -5.12 -25.63 -0.83
C ILE A 8 -5.44 -25.78 -2.32
N ILE A 9 -6.71 -25.97 -2.66
CA ILE A 9 -7.18 -26.02 -4.06
C ILE A 9 -6.81 -24.73 -4.79
N TRP A 10 -7.05 -23.56 -4.18
CA TRP A 10 -6.73 -22.28 -4.79
C TRP A 10 -5.23 -22.08 -4.98
N LEU A 11 -4.40 -22.44 -4.00
CA LEU A 11 -2.95 -22.40 -4.11
C LEU A 11 -2.46 -23.38 -5.20
N SER A 12 -3.03 -24.58 -5.30
CA SER A 12 -2.73 -25.54 -6.37
C SER A 12 -3.13 -25.00 -7.75
N LEU A 13 -4.28 -24.32 -7.87
CA LEU A 13 -4.72 -23.70 -9.12
C LEU A 13 -3.79 -22.55 -9.51
N ILE A 14 -3.37 -21.72 -8.56
CA ILE A 14 -2.41 -20.63 -8.81
C ILE A 14 -1.06 -21.21 -9.24
N PHE A 15 -0.58 -22.25 -8.56
CA PHE A 15 0.64 -22.95 -8.94
C PHE A 15 0.52 -23.55 -10.34
N PHE A 16 -0.61 -24.16 -10.67
CA PHE A 16 -0.90 -24.67 -12.01
C PHE A 16 -0.85 -23.54 -13.06
N LEU A 17 -1.45 -22.38 -12.79
CA LEU A 17 -1.40 -21.23 -13.70
C LEU A 17 0.03 -20.71 -13.90
N ILE A 18 0.85 -20.69 -12.86
CA ILE A 18 2.28 -20.33 -12.95
C ILE A 18 3.03 -21.36 -13.81
N CYS A 19 2.83 -22.65 -13.57
CA CYS A 19 3.43 -23.72 -14.37
C CYS A 19 2.98 -23.65 -15.84
N LEU A 20 1.70 -23.38 -16.07
CA LEU A 20 1.11 -23.19 -17.39
C LEU A 20 1.75 -21.99 -18.10
N PHE A 21 1.97 -20.87 -17.40
CA PHE A 21 2.70 -19.72 -17.94
C PHE A 21 4.11 -20.11 -18.37
N LEU A 22 4.86 -20.78 -17.50
CA LEU A 22 6.23 -21.18 -17.75
C LEU A 22 6.32 -22.15 -18.95
N TYR A 23 5.36 -23.06 -19.08
CA TYR A 23 5.24 -23.96 -20.23
C TYR A 23 4.88 -23.20 -21.51
N LEU A 24 3.84 -22.37 -21.47
CA LEU A 24 3.32 -21.64 -22.62
C LEU A 24 4.25 -20.53 -23.10
N ARG A 25 5.12 -19.97 -22.25
CA ARG A 25 6.16 -19.01 -22.64
C ARG A 25 7.08 -19.57 -23.72
N LYS A 26 7.34 -20.88 -23.73
CA LYS A 26 8.16 -21.52 -24.77
C LYS A 26 7.51 -21.43 -26.15
N LYS A 27 6.21 -21.14 -26.24
CA LYS A 27 5.47 -20.88 -27.48
C LYS A 27 5.39 -19.37 -27.74
N LYS A 28 5.82 -18.94 -28.92
CA LYS A 28 6.08 -17.53 -29.30
C LYS A 28 4.88 -16.55 -29.19
N ASN A 29 3.67 -17.02 -28.92
CA ASN A 29 2.43 -16.26 -29.14
C ASN A 29 1.66 -15.78 -27.90
N ASN A 30 2.12 -16.07 -26.68
CA ASN A 30 1.32 -15.79 -25.47
C ASN A 30 1.76 -14.52 -24.73
N GLU A 31 1.73 -13.40 -25.44
CA GLU A 31 2.28 -12.12 -24.98
C GLU A 31 1.53 -11.47 -23.80
N ILE A 32 0.26 -11.81 -23.59
CA ILE A 32 -0.62 -11.17 -22.61
C ILE A 32 -0.71 -11.97 -21.29
N LEU A 33 -0.32 -13.25 -21.31
CA LEU A 33 -0.50 -14.15 -20.15
C LEU A 33 0.21 -13.67 -18.89
N TYR A 34 1.34 -12.98 -19.00
CA TYR A 34 2.10 -12.49 -17.84
C TYR A 34 1.34 -11.41 -17.03
N ILE A 35 0.32 -10.79 -17.60
CA ILE A 35 -0.56 -9.83 -16.92
C ILE A 35 -1.87 -10.51 -16.50
N ILE A 36 -2.44 -11.34 -17.38
CA ILE A 36 -3.71 -12.03 -17.13
C ILE A 36 -3.60 -12.94 -15.91
N ILE A 37 -2.50 -13.67 -15.76
CA ILE A 37 -2.36 -14.63 -14.66
C ILE A 37 -2.37 -13.97 -13.29
N PRO A 38 -1.60 -12.88 -13.03
CA PRO A 38 -1.76 -12.08 -11.83
C PRO A 38 -3.20 -11.61 -11.57
N MET A 39 -3.93 -11.18 -12.61
CA MET A 39 -5.34 -10.78 -12.47
C MET A 39 -6.24 -11.95 -12.09
N ILE A 40 -6.04 -13.12 -12.70
CA ILE A 40 -6.76 -14.35 -12.35
C ILE A 40 -6.47 -14.75 -10.91
N CYS A 41 -5.23 -14.61 -10.42
CA CYS A 41 -4.88 -14.88 -9.02
C CYS A 41 -5.69 -14.00 -8.06
N ILE A 42 -5.83 -12.70 -8.35
CA ILE A 42 -6.69 -11.80 -7.59
C ILE A 42 -8.16 -12.23 -7.68
N GLY A 43 -8.65 -12.58 -8.86
CA GLY A 43 -10.03 -13.04 -9.08
C GLY A 43 -10.37 -14.33 -8.32
N ILE A 44 -9.42 -15.26 -8.26
CA ILE A 44 -9.49 -16.48 -7.45
C ILE A 44 -9.67 -16.13 -5.97
N TRP A 45 -8.82 -15.24 -5.43
CA TRP A 45 -8.91 -14.82 -4.03
C TRP A 45 -10.20 -14.05 -3.72
N ALA A 46 -10.66 -13.21 -4.65
CA ALA A 46 -11.92 -12.51 -4.55
C ALA A 46 -13.09 -13.52 -4.48
N LEU A 47 -13.19 -14.42 -5.45
CA LEU A 47 -14.26 -15.43 -5.49
C LEU A 47 -14.24 -16.33 -4.24
N HIS A 48 -13.06 -16.74 -3.79
CA HIS A 48 -12.90 -17.50 -2.56
C HIS A 48 -13.45 -16.73 -1.34
N SER A 49 -13.14 -15.44 -1.25
CA SER A 49 -13.64 -14.56 -0.18
C SER A 49 -15.16 -14.48 -0.21
N LEU A 50 -15.77 -14.32 -1.38
CA LEU A 50 -17.23 -14.30 -1.53
C LEU A 50 -17.89 -15.61 -1.08
N ILE A 51 -17.31 -16.76 -1.43
CA ILE A 51 -17.81 -18.07 -1.00
C ILE A 51 -17.78 -18.18 0.53
N ILE A 52 -16.67 -17.76 1.17
CA ILE A 52 -16.55 -17.79 2.64
C ILE A 52 -17.58 -16.87 3.30
N ILE A 53 -17.70 -15.64 2.80
CA ILE A 53 -18.68 -14.63 3.22
C ILE A 53 -20.11 -15.17 3.12
N TYR A 54 -20.45 -15.81 2.01
CA TYR A 54 -21.78 -16.38 1.79
C TYR A 54 -22.11 -17.50 2.78
N ILE A 55 -21.14 -18.39 3.05
CA ILE A 55 -21.34 -19.52 3.98
C ILE A 55 -21.38 -19.04 5.44
N ARG A 56 -20.69 -17.95 5.77
CA ARG A 56 -20.58 -17.42 7.14
C ARG A 56 -21.08 -15.98 7.19
N GLN A 57 -22.39 -15.81 7.38
CA GLN A 57 -23.08 -14.51 7.37
C GLN A 57 -22.70 -13.57 8.53
N ASN A 58 -21.91 -14.04 9.52
CA ASN A 58 -21.36 -13.20 10.59
C ASN A 58 -20.06 -12.52 10.15
N ILE A 59 -20.14 -11.72 9.09
CA ILE A 59 -18.97 -11.00 8.58
C ILE A 59 -18.75 -9.78 9.46
N PRO A 60 -17.58 -9.63 10.08
CA PRO A 60 -17.30 -8.49 10.92
C PRO A 60 -17.32 -7.18 10.12
N PHE A 61 -17.90 -6.15 10.73
CA PHE A 61 -17.89 -4.77 10.24
C PHE A 61 -16.45 -4.22 10.21
N TRP A 62 -15.95 -3.87 9.02
CA TRP A 62 -14.64 -3.20 8.85
C TRP A 62 -14.76 -1.99 7.90
N ASP A 63 -13.70 -1.63 7.16
CA ASP A 63 -13.58 -0.41 6.34
C ASP A 63 -14.89 -0.06 5.60
N PHE A 64 -15.50 -0.99 4.84
CA PHE A 64 -16.77 -0.73 4.15
C PHE A 64 -17.92 -0.38 5.12
N GLY A 65 -18.11 -1.16 6.18
CA GLY A 65 -19.16 -0.91 7.16
C GLY A 65 -18.98 0.45 7.81
N VAL A 66 -17.73 0.78 8.18
CA VAL A 66 -17.36 2.11 8.67
C VAL A 66 -17.77 3.17 7.66
N TYR A 67 -17.33 3.10 6.40
CA TYR A 67 -17.67 4.13 5.40
C TYR A 67 -19.17 4.22 5.10
N TYR A 68 -19.86 3.08 5.03
CA TYR A 68 -21.29 3.03 4.75
C TYR A 68 -22.07 3.77 5.84
N TYR A 69 -21.87 3.40 7.10
CA TYR A 69 -22.56 4.04 8.21
C TYR A 69 -22.08 5.48 8.40
N SER A 70 -20.77 5.75 8.29
CA SER A 70 -20.24 7.13 8.46
C SER A 70 -20.82 8.05 7.42
N GLY A 71 -20.93 7.57 6.18
CA GLY A 71 -21.54 8.29 5.08
C GLY A 71 -23.01 8.59 5.36
N ARG A 72 -23.78 7.63 5.87
CA ARG A 72 -25.17 7.90 6.29
C ARG A 72 -25.25 8.91 7.44
N GLN A 73 -24.34 8.82 8.41
CA GLN A 73 -24.28 9.77 9.52
C GLN A 73 -24.02 11.19 9.02
N LEU A 74 -23.14 11.38 8.03
CA LEU A 74 -22.91 12.67 7.38
C LEU A 74 -24.17 13.23 6.69
N LEU A 75 -25.09 12.38 6.21
CA LEU A 75 -26.32 12.84 5.58
C LEU A 75 -27.41 13.20 6.60
N ILE A 76 -27.38 12.59 7.79
CA ILE A 76 -28.41 12.76 8.82
C ILE A 76 -28.02 13.87 9.80
N ASP A 77 -26.85 13.76 10.43
CA ASP A 77 -26.32 14.73 11.38
C ASP A 77 -24.79 14.77 11.27
N PRO A 78 -24.24 15.68 10.44
CA PRO A 78 -22.81 15.87 10.29
C PRO A 78 -22.07 16.11 11.61
N ASN A 79 -22.68 16.75 12.61
CA ASN A 79 -22.01 17.09 13.87
C ASN A 79 -21.67 15.88 14.75
N ARG A 80 -22.15 14.69 14.38
CA ARG A 80 -21.85 13.43 15.09
C ARG A 80 -20.90 12.52 14.33
N PHE A 81 -20.33 12.98 13.21
CA PHE A 81 -19.49 12.15 12.34
C PHE A 81 -18.33 11.45 13.08
N TYR A 82 -17.74 12.11 14.08
CA TYR A 82 -16.64 11.59 14.88
C TYR A 82 -17.04 11.25 16.34
N LYS A 83 -18.34 11.29 16.69
CA LYS A 83 -18.80 11.08 18.08
C LYS A 83 -19.09 9.61 18.40
N GLU A 84 -18.76 9.22 19.62
CA GLU A 84 -18.75 7.84 20.10
C GLU A 84 -20.13 7.38 20.65
N ASP A 85 -21.22 7.60 19.92
CA ASP A 85 -22.56 7.35 20.50
C ASP A 85 -22.99 5.87 20.45
N TYR A 86 -22.26 4.99 19.76
CA TYR A 86 -22.67 3.59 19.57
C TYR A 86 -21.53 2.56 19.64
N GLY A 87 -20.40 2.83 20.29
CA GLY A 87 -19.34 1.81 20.53
C GLY A 87 -18.57 1.29 19.31
N PHE A 88 -18.85 1.80 18.10
CA PHE A 88 -18.28 1.28 16.84
C PHE A 88 -17.44 2.30 16.04
N TRP A 89 -17.35 3.57 16.47
CA TRP A 89 -16.76 4.68 15.69
C TRP A 89 -15.28 4.97 15.92
N VAL A 90 -14.61 4.20 16.79
CA VAL A 90 -13.16 4.30 17.07
C VAL A 90 -12.29 4.01 15.82
N GLY A 91 -12.90 3.64 14.68
CA GLY A 91 -12.23 3.29 13.43
C GLY A 91 -12.17 4.37 12.32
N ILE A 92 -12.91 5.49 12.40
CA ILE A 92 -12.88 6.50 11.31
C ILE A 92 -11.62 7.34 11.40
N THR A 93 -10.54 6.90 10.76
CA THR A 93 -9.36 7.76 10.54
C THR A 93 -9.52 8.69 9.34
N SER A 94 -10.45 8.42 8.44
CA SER A 94 -10.65 9.19 7.22
C SER A 94 -11.20 10.59 7.50
N LEU A 95 -10.82 11.52 6.64
CA LEU A 95 -11.36 12.87 6.62
C LEU A 95 -12.78 12.90 6.02
N PRO A 96 -13.60 13.92 6.33
CA PRO A 96 -15.01 13.94 5.97
C PRO A 96 -15.27 13.85 4.46
N PHE A 97 -14.37 14.41 3.62
CA PHE A 97 -14.49 14.35 2.17
C PHE A 97 -14.69 12.92 1.64
N PHE A 98 -13.84 12.01 2.12
CA PHE A 98 -13.80 10.64 1.63
C PHE A 98 -15.12 9.94 1.95
N CYS A 99 -15.58 10.05 3.20
CA CYS A 99 -16.86 9.49 3.61
C CYS A 99 -18.04 10.15 2.92
N MET A 100 -17.97 11.45 2.63
CA MET A 100 -19.02 12.16 1.87
C MET A 100 -19.13 11.64 0.43
N LEU A 101 -18.01 11.40 -0.25
CA LEU A 101 -18.00 10.82 -1.60
C LEU A 101 -18.72 9.48 -1.62
N TRP A 102 -18.56 8.66 -0.58
CA TRP A 102 -19.28 7.39 -0.43
C TRP A 102 -20.72 7.57 0.04
N ALA A 103 -20.98 8.58 0.87
CA ALA A 103 -22.30 8.92 1.36
C ALA A 103 -23.28 9.14 0.19
N ILE A 104 -22.87 9.96 -0.77
CA ILE A 104 -23.71 10.36 -1.91
C ILE A 104 -23.76 9.32 -3.04
N SER A 105 -22.86 8.32 -3.04
CA SER A 105 -22.78 7.33 -4.09
C SER A 105 -23.31 5.96 -3.68
N ILE A 106 -22.77 5.40 -2.59
CA ILE A 106 -22.99 4.00 -2.20
C ILE A 106 -23.91 3.90 -0.98
N SER A 107 -23.80 4.82 -0.02
CA SER A 107 -24.57 4.74 1.23
C SER A 107 -26.07 4.97 1.07
N LEU A 108 -26.51 5.55 -0.05
CA LEU A 108 -27.94 5.71 -0.40
C LEU A 108 -28.61 4.38 -0.74
N LEU A 109 -27.84 3.38 -1.18
CA LEU A 109 -28.35 2.06 -1.50
C LEU A 109 -28.59 1.24 -0.21
N PRO A 110 -29.45 0.20 -0.26
CA PRO A 110 -29.54 -0.80 0.81
C PRO A 110 -28.18 -1.45 1.07
N TYR A 111 -27.86 -1.75 2.34
CA TYR A 111 -26.54 -2.23 2.77
C TYR A 111 -25.98 -3.37 1.91
N ASN A 112 -26.81 -4.39 1.64
CA ASN A 112 -26.37 -5.55 0.85
C ASN A 112 -26.04 -5.17 -0.61
N ILE A 113 -26.84 -4.30 -1.23
CA ILE A 113 -26.58 -3.82 -2.60
C ILE A 113 -25.30 -2.97 -2.60
N ALA A 114 -25.19 -2.03 -1.65
CA ALA A 114 -24.02 -1.20 -1.46
C ALA A 114 -22.73 -2.04 -1.27
N TYR A 115 -22.82 -3.12 -0.50
CA TYR A 115 -21.71 -4.04 -0.25
C TYR A 115 -21.20 -4.68 -1.55
N PHE A 116 -22.09 -5.22 -2.37
CA PHE A 116 -21.72 -5.86 -3.65
C PHE A 116 -21.22 -4.86 -4.69
N VAL A 117 -21.82 -3.66 -4.76
CA VAL A 117 -21.33 -2.58 -5.62
C VAL A 117 -19.91 -2.19 -5.22
N TRP A 118 -19.67 -2.00 -3.93
CA TRP A 118 -18.35 -1.70 -3.40
C TRP A 118 -17.34 -2.82 -3.65
N TYR A 119 -17.75 -4.07 -3.46
CA TYR A 119 -16.93 -5.25 -3.73
C TYR A 119 -16.51 -5.32 -5.22
N GLY A 120 -17.45 -5.07 -6.14
CA GLY A 120 -17.16 -5.02 -7.57
C GLY A 120 -16.22 -3.88 -7.95
N PHE A 121 -16.43 -2.68 -7.39
CA PHE A 121 -15.52 -1.55 -7.55
C PHE A 121 -14.12 -1.85 -7.02
N HIS A 122 -14.03 -2.51 -5.87
CA HIS A 122 -12.78 -2.91 -5.26
C HIS A 122 -12.00 -3.91 -6.14
N TYR A 123 -12.70 -4.86 -6.76
CA TYR A 123 -12.10 -5.77 -7.74
C TYR A 123 -11.55 -5.03 -8.97
N ILE A 124 -12.32 -4.07 -9.52
CA ILE A 124 -11.85 -3.23 -10.64
C ILE A 124 -10.57 -2.47 -10.22
N CYS A 125 -10.54 -1.90 -9.01
CA CYS A 125 -9.35 -1.23 -8.50
C CYS A 125 -8.15 -2.16 -8.34
N ALA A 126 -8.37 -3.42 -7.93
CA ALA A 126 -7.31 -4.43 -7.84
C ALA A 126 -6.71 -4.76 -9.22
N VAL A 127 -7.54 -4.83 -10.26
CA VAL A 127 -7.09 -5.00 -11.65
C VAL A 127 -6.30 -3.78 -12.13
N LEU A 128 -6.81 -2.57 -11.87
CA LEU A 128 -6.11 -1.33 -12.21
C LEU A 128 -4.76 -1.22 -11.48
N PHE A 129 -4.70 -1.65 -10.22
CA PHE A 129 -3.46 -1.69 -9.44
C PHE A 129 -2.37 -2.55 -10.11
N ILE A 130 -2.69 -3.74 -10.59
CA ILE A 130 -1.77 -4.60 -11.36
C ILE A 130 -1.34 -3.92 -12.68
N LEU A 131 -2.29 -3.30 -13.39
CA LEU A 131 -2.00 -2.62 -14.65
C LEU A 131 -1.09 -1.41 -14.47
N GLU A 132 -1.37 -0.56 -13.49
CA GLU A 132 -0.56 0.62 -13.19
C GLU A 132 0.83 0.21 -12.70
N PHE A 133 0.95 -0.83 -11.87
CA PHE A 133 2.25 -1.35 -11.46
C PHE A 133 3.06 -1.86 -12.66
N ASN A 134 2.47 -2.64 -13.57
CA ASN A 134 3.14 -3.10 -14.78
C ASN A 134 3.60 -1.94 -15.68
N LYS A 135 2.79 -0.87 -15.79
CA LYS A 135 3.19 0.33 -16.54
C LYS A 135 4.39 1.01 -15.88
N ILE A 136 4.44 1.09 -14.56
CA ILE A 136 5.62 1.61 -13.82
C ILE A 136 6.84 0.74 -14.10
N LEU A 137 6.73 -0.59 -14.01
CA LEU A 137 7.84 -1.51 -14.30
C LEU A 137 8.42 -1.27 -15.71
N LYS A 138 7.55 -1.08 -16.72
CA LYS A 138 7.99 -0.74 -18.09
C LYS A 138 8.67 0.62 -18.15
N LEU A 139 8.13 1.64 -17.49
CA LEU A 139 8.71 2.99 -17.47
C LEU A 139 10.09 3.01 -16.81
N LEU A 140 10.29 2.19 -15.76
CA LEU A 140 11.55 2.01 -15.06
C LEU A 140 12.53 1.05 -15.77
N GLY A 141 12.21 0.62 -17.00
CA GLY A 141 13.15 -0.10 -17.85
C GLY A 141 13.22 -1.61 -17.62
N VAL A 142 12.23 -2.22 -16.95
CA VAL A 142 12.12 -3.68 -16.91
C VAL A 142 11.63 -4.16 -18.28
N LYS A 143 12.55 -4.59 -19.15
CA LYS A 143 12.30 -4.95 -20.58
C LYS A 143 11.66 -6.33 -20.73
N GLU A 144 12.17 -7.30 -19.98
CA GLU A 144 11.76 -8.69 -20.11
C GLU A 144 10.40 -8.97 -19.44
N LYS A 145 9.52 -9.68 -20.17
CA LYS A 145 8.17 -10.04 -19.71
C LYS A 145 8.24 -10.92 -18.45
N ILE A 146 9.21 -11.83 -18.39
CA ILE A 146 9.38 -12.73 -17.24
C ILE A 146 9.78 -11.95 -15.98
N HIS A 147 10.62 -10.92 -16.10
CA HIS A 147 11.00 -10.12 -14.94
C HIS A 147 9.80 -9.36 -14.41
N ARG A 148 9.01 -8.72 -15.29
CA ARG A 148 7.75 -8.09 -14.88
C ARG A 148 6.79 -9.09 -14.23
N PHE A 149 6.68 -10.29 -14.79
CA PHE A 149 5.85 -11.36 -14.21
C PHE A 149 6.22 -11.66 -12.76
N LEU A 150 7.52 -11.75 -12.42
CA LEU A 150 7.98 -11.99 -11.05
C LEU A 150 7.42 -10.94 -10.09
N PHE A 151 7.58 -9.65 -10.43
CA PHE A 151 7.06 -8.55 -9.63
C PHE A 151 5.53 -8.58 -9.49
N LEU A 152 4.81 -8.83 -10.59
CA LEU A 152 3.35 -8.88 -10.57
C LEU A 152 2.82 -10.03 -9.72
N MET A 153 3.44 -11.21 -9.79
CA MET A 153 3.05 -12.36 -8.99
C MET A 153 3.23 -12.13 -7.48
N VAL A 154 4.26 -11.39 -7.08
CA VAL A 154 4.49 -11.05 -5.66
C VAL A 154 3.34 -10.21 -5.11
N ILE A 155 2.81 -9.26 -5.87
CA ILE A 155 1.76 -8.33 -5.41
C ILE A 155 0.33 -8.82 -5.67
N SER A 156 0.16 -9.90 -6.44
CA SER A 156 -1.16 -10.40 -6.87
C SER A 156 -1.58 -11.70 -6.16
N ASN A 157 -0.80 -12.16 -5.19
CA ASN A 157 -1.03 -13.45 -4.56
C ASN A 157 -0.81 -13.40 -3.05
N GLY A 158 -1.61 -14.17 -2.32
CA GLY A 158 -1.43 -14.45 -0.90
C GLY A 158 -2.58 -13.98 -0.02
N TYR A 159 -2.44 -14.28 1.27
CA TYR A 159 -3.43 -14.02 2.30
C TYR A 159 -3.80 -12.54 2.42
N LEU A 160 -2.86 -11.63 2.19
CA LEU A 160 -3.16 -10.19 2.18
C LEU A 160 -4.22 -9.81 1.13
N ILE A 161 -4.22 -10.45 -0.05
CA ILE A 161 -5.22 -10.22 -1.11
C ILE A 161 -6.59 -10.71 -0.64
N PHE A 162 -6.63 -11.93 -0.11
CA PHE A 162 -7.83 -12.48 0.50
C PHE A 162 -8.41 -11.54 1.55
N LEU A 163 -7.60 -11.06 2.49
CA LEU A 163 -8.04 -10.13 3.54
C LEU A 163 -8.64 -8.84 2.99
N GLN A 164 -8.09 -8.30 1.90
CA GLN A 164 -8.66 -7.11 1.27
C GLN A 164 -10.11 -7.35 0.84
N PHE A 165 -10.41 -8.49 0.23
CA PHE A 165 -11.76 -8.82 -0.22
C PHE A 165 -12.67 -9.32 0.89
N ALA A 166 -12.16 -10.20 1.76
CA ALA A 166 -12.92 -10.75 2.90
C ALA A 166 -13.39 -9.66 3.87
N LEU A 167 -12.58 -8.60 4.04
CA LEU A 167 -12.91 -7.45 4.89
C LEU A 167 -13.41 -6.24 4.08
N ASN A 168 -13.60 -6.40 2.77
CA ASN A 168 -14.07 -5.39 1.81
C ASN A 168 -13.38 -4.01 1.96
N GLN A 169 -12.06 -4.04 2.05
CA GLN A 169 -11.21 -2.89 2.38
C GLN A 169 -11.04 -1.94 1.18
N SER A 170 -10.68 -0.69 1.42
CA SER A 170 -10.52 0.33 0.36
C SER A 170 -9.10 0.40 -0.23
N LYS A 171 -8.18 -0.47 0.20
CA LYS A 171 -6.75 -0.24 0.00
C LYS A 171 -6.29 -0.45 -1.44
N PHE A 172 -6.95 -1.29 -2.24
CA PHE A 172 -6.66 -1.35 -3.68
C PHE A 172 -7.03 -0.06 -4.41
N PHE A 173 -8.08 0.66 -3.97
CA PHE A 173 -8.43 1.96 -4.52
C PHE A 173 -7.30 2.97 -4.29
N VAL A 174 -6.81 3.10 -3.05
CA VAL A 174 -5.66 3.99 -2.75
C VAL A 174 -4.38 3.54 -3.45
N GLY A 175 -4.09 2.24 -3.45
CA GLY A 175 -2.94 1.69 -4.14
C GLY A 175 -2.96 2.04 -5.63
N ALA A 176 -4.09 1.82 -6.31
CA ALA A 176 -4.23 2.10 -7.74
C ALA A 176 -4.01 3.60 -8.04
N LEU A 177 -4.58 4.49 -7.22
CA LEU A 177 -4.39 5.93 -7.38
C LEU A 177 -2.96 6.38 -7.12
N LEU A 178 -2.32 5.85 -6.08
CA LEU A 178 -0.94 6.18 -5.73
C LEU A 178 0.02 5.73 -6.84
N LEU A 179 -0.18 4.52 -7.38
CA LEU A 179 0.59 4.02 -8.52
C LEU A 179 0.29 4.83 -9.79
N PHE A 180 -0.96 5.23 -10.02
CA PHE A 180 -1.28 6.10 -11.15
C PHE A 180 -0.56 7.45 -11.08
N ILE A 181 -0.56 8.10 -9.90
CA ILE A 181 0.19 9.34 -9.66
C ILE A 181 1.67 9.13 -9.93
N LEU A 182 2.25 8.06 -9.36
CA LEU A 182 3.67 7.76 -9.50
C LEU A 182 4.05 7.47 -10.96
N ARG A 183 3.26 6.67 -11.67
CA ARG A 183 3.43 6.40 -13.11
C ARG A 183 3.43 7.70 -13.90
N ARG A 184 2.44 8.57 -13.65
CA ARG A 184 2.28 9.85 -14.35
C ARG A 184 3.50 10.74 -14.16
N GLU A 185 4.00 10.81 -12.94
CA GLU A 185 5.21 11.58 -12.61
C GLU A 185 6.47 11.03 -13.30
N ILE A 186 6.67 9.71 -13.27
CA ILE A 186 7.81 9.07 -13.98
C ILE A 186 7.72 9.33 -15.49
N GLN A 187 6.52 9.22 -16.06
CA GLN A 187 6.29 9.46 -17.49
C GLN A 187 6.56 10.91 -17.88
N TYR A 188 6.05 11.89 -17.12
CA TYR A 188 6.27 13.31 -17.39
C TYR A 188 7.76 13.67 -17.35
N LYS A 189 8.51 13.14 -16.38
CA LYS A 189 9.96 13.34 -16.32
C LYS A 189 10.69 12.72 -17.50
N LYS A 190 10.30 11.52 -17.91
CA LYS A 190 10.91 10.83 -19.06
C LYS A 190 10.64 11.55 -20.38
N GLU A 191 9.49 12.19 -20.51
CA GLU A 191 9.08 12.97 -21.69
C GLU A 191 9.54 14.43 -21.62
N GLU A 192 10.28 14.84 -20.57
CA GLU A 192 10.74 16.22 -20.32
C GLU A 192 9.60 17.26 -20.42
N LYS A 193 8.39 16.87 -20.03
CA LYS A 193 7.21 17.74 -20.10
C LYS A 193 7.12 18.65 -18.91
N GLU A 194 6.87 19.93 -19.18
CA GLU A 194 6.51 20.88 -18.13
C GLU A 194 5.16 20.54 -17.48
N LYS A 195 5.09 20.74 -16.16
CA LYS A 195 3.90 20.45 -15.36
C LYS A 195 2.91 21.61 -15.44
N ASP A 196 1.98 21.52 -16.39
CA ASP A 196 0.91 22.51 -16.54
C ASP A 196 -0.07 22.51 -15.35
N PHE A 197 -0.98 23.50 -15.33
CA PHE A 197 -1.98 23.61 -14.25
C PHE A 197 -2.89 22.40 -14.18
N LYS A 198 -3.34 21.86 -15.33
CA LYS A 198 -4.20 20.68 -15.40
C LYS A 198 -3.50 19.46 -14.79
N TYR A 199 -2.20 19.31 -15.03
CA TYR A 199 -1.37 18.30 -14.42
C TYR A 199 -1.37 18.44 -12.91
N LYS A 200 -0.95 19.60 -12.42
CA LYS A 200 -0.84 19.90 -10.99
C LYS A 200 -2.18 19.67 -10.29
N PHE A 201 -3.27 20.24 -10.82
CA PHE A 201 -4.60 20.10 -10.23
C PHE A 201 -5.03 18.64 -10.10
N ILE A 202 -5.02 17.87 -11.19
CA ILE A 202 -5.46 16.46 -11.16
C ILE A 202 -4.58 15.64 -10.20
N THR A 203 -3.26 15.82 -10.25
CA THR A 203 -2.33 15.06 -9.42
C THR A 203 -2.54 15.36 -7.93
N TYR A 204 -2.60 16.64 -7.55
CA TYR A 204 -2.81 17.02 -6.16
C TYR A 204 -4.23 16.71 -5.67
N PHE A 205 -5.25 16.81 -6.52
CA PHE A 205 -6.62 16.39 -6.17
C PHE A 205 -6.67 14.92 -5.79
N LEU A 206 -6.07 14.04 -6.60
CA LEU A 206 -6.02 12.60 -6.31
C LEU A 206 -5.18 12.30 -5.07
N PHE A 207 -4.06 13.00 -4.87
CA PHE A 207 -3.20 12.80 -3.71
C PHE A 207 -3.87 13.24 -2.40
N VAL A 208 -4.53 14.40 -2.39
CA VAL A 208 -5.31 14.87 -1.24
C VAL A 208 -6.46 13.90 -0.94
N MET A 209 -7.08 13.30 -1.96
CA MET A 209 -8.08 12.26 -1.75
C MET A 209 -7.50 11.01 -1.08
N ILE A 210 -6.28 10.60 -1.45
CA ILE A 210 -5.55 9.53 -0.75
C ILE A 210 -5.30 9.90 0.71
N VAL A 211 -4.87 11.14 0.99
CA VAL A 211 -4.69 11.64 2.38
C VAL A 211 -6.01 11.66 3.13
N GLY A 212 -7.11 12.00 2.46
CA GLY A 212 -8.46 11.94 3.02
C GLY A 212 -8.86 10.53 3.45
N MET A 213 -8.37 9.49 2.77
CA MET A 213 -8.63 8.10 3.16
C MET A 213 -7.64 7.56 4.20
N ILE A 214 -6.35 7.88 4.03
CA ILE A 214 -5.25 7.43 4.91
C ILE A 214 -4.40 8.66 5.27
N PRO A 215 -4.74 9.38 6.36
CA PRO A 215 -4.08 10.64 6.72
C PRO A 215 -2.57 10.54 6.90
N PHE A 216 -2.05 9.39 7.33
CA PHE A 216 -0.62 9.15 7.49
C PHE A 216 0.17 9.27 6.17
N PHE A 217 -0.51 9.21 5.01
CA PHE A 217 0.12 9.41 3.70
C PHE A 217 0.32 10.89 3.35
N LEU A 218 -0.03 11.82 4.26
CA LEU A 218 0.36 13.23 4.15
C LEU A 218 1.86 13.40 3.93
N PHE A 219 2.70 12.55 4.53
CA PHE A 219 4.15 12.59 4.31
C PHE A 219 4.55 12.25 2.88
N LEU A 220 3.84 11.34 2.19
CA LEU A 220 4.06 11.07 0.77
C LEU A 220 3.67 12.28 -0.08
N LEU A 221 2.61 12.99 0.28
CA LEU A 221 2.22 14.25 -0.39
C LEU A 221 3.31 15.31 -0.23
N LEU A 222 3.85 15.48 0.99
CA LEU A 222 4.95 16.41 1.24
C LEU A 222 6.20 16.01 0.42
N ILE A 223 6.58 14.72 0.42
CA ILE A 223 7.69 14.21 -0.39
C ILE A 223 7.47 14.53 -1.87
N PHE A 224 6.24 14.40 -2.36
CA PHE A 224 5.89 14.69 -3.75
C PHE A 224 5.97 16.18 -4.08
N ILE A 225 5.41 17.06 -3.24
CA ILE A 225 5.42 18.52 -3.42
C ILE A 225 6.86 19.04 -3.44
N PHE A 226 7.66 18.65 -2.45
CA PHE A 226 9.04 19.13 -2.30
C PHE A 226 10.03 18.32 -3.14
N HIS A 227 9.60 17.39 -3.98
CA HIS A 227 10.53 16.55 -4.74
C HIS A 227 11.45 17.38 -5.63
N ASP A 228 10.88 18.34 -6.36
CA ASP A 228 11.56 19.13 -7.39
C ASP A 228 11.95 20.54 -6.91
N ILE A 229 11.59 20.92 -5.68
CA ILE A 229 11.81 22.30 -5.18
C ILE A 229 13.10 22.34 -4.33
N PRO A 230 14.15 23.08 -4.75
CA PRO A 230 15.32 23.36 -3.93
C PRO A 230 14.96 24.11 -2.64
N LEU A 231 15.73 23.91 -1.56
CA LEU A 231 15.44 24.56 -0.28
C LEU A 231 15.52 26.10 -0.36
N GLY A 232 16.41 26.65 -1.18
CA GLY A 232 16.54 28.09 -1.39
C GLY A 232 15.35 28.72 -2.12
N GLU A 233 14.57 27.93 -2.85
CA GLU A 233 13.48 28.39 -3.72
C GLU A 233 12.09 28.20 -3.07
N LEU A 234 12.03 27.72 -1.82
CA LEU A 234 10.77 27.41 -1.12
C LEU A 234 9.79 28.58 -1.11
N PHE A 235 10.29 29.81 -1.00
CA PHE A 235 9.45 31.01 -0.91
C PHE A 235 9.26 31.73 -2.24
N GLU A 236 9.71 31.13 -3.35
CA GLU A 236 9.46 31.71 -4.67
C GLU A 236 7.99 31.71 -5.03
N LYS A 237 7.56 32.74 -5.74
CA LYS A 237 6.16 32.97 -6.12
C LYS A 237 5.53 31.77 -6.82
N GLU A 238 6.29 31.05 -7.66
CA GLU A 238 5.79 29.88 -8.39
C GLU A 238 5.56 28.67 -7.48
N ASN A 239 6.42 28.49 -6.49
CA ASN A 239 6.30 27.43 -5.48
C ASN A 239 5.15 27.73 -4.51
N LEU A 240 5.01 28.99 -4.08
CA LEU A 240 3.87 29.45 -3.29
C LEU A 240 2.52 29.23 -3.99
N LYS A 241 2.44 29.44 -5.32
CA LYS A 241 1.24 29.10 -6.10
C LYS A 241 0.90 27.61 -6.03
N THR A 242 1.91 26.75 -6.06
CA THR A 242 1.73 25.29 -5.96
C THR A 242 1.23 24.90 -4.58
N TYR A 243 1.76 25.49 -3.51
CA TYR A 243 1.28 25.25 -2.14
C TYR A 243 -0.14 25.77 -1.95
N GLY A 244 -0.42 26.97 -2.43
CA GLY A 244 -1.77 27.55 -2.43
C GLY A 244 -2.77 26.65 -3.13
N LEU A 245 -2.41 26.08 -4.29
CA LEU A 245 -3.25 25.11 -5.00
C LEU A 245 -3.54 23.86 -4.15
N VAL A 246 -2.52 23.27 -3.52
CA VAL A 246 -2.70 22.10 -2.65
C VAL A 246 -3.59 22.43 -1.46
N ILE A 247 -3.38 23.58 -0.82
CA ILE A 247 -4.21 24.05 0.30
C ILE A 247 -5.65 24.23 -0.15
N ILE A 248 -5.90 24.94 -1.27
CA ILE A 248 -7.25 25.14 -1.79
C ILE A 248 -7.93 23.81 -2.08
N ILE A 249 -7.24 22.85 -2.69
CA ILE A 249 -7.77 21.51 -2.95
C ILE A 249 -8.11 20.79 -1.63
N PHE A 250 -7.21 20.84 -0.64
CA PHE A 250 -7.44 20.22 0.67
C PHE A 250 -8.65 20.82 1.38
N LEU A 251 -8.75 22.15 1.39
CA LEU A 251 -9.86 22.88 2.00
C LEU A 251 -11.19 22.62 1.26
N ALA A 252 -11.16 22.61 -0.08
CA ALA A 252 -12.34 22.34 -0.90
C ALA A 252 -12.83 20.89 -0.73
N GLN A 253 -11.94 19.91 -0.70
CA GLN A 253 -12.31 18.52 -0.42
C GLN A 253 -12.90 18.40 0.99
N ASN A 254 -12.26 18.99 2.00
CA ASN A 254 -12.69 18.85 3.40
C ASN A 254 -13.56 20.03 3.89
N PHE A 255 -14.39 20.58 3.00
CA PHE A 255 -15.16 21.79 3.26
C PHE A 255 -16.12 21.67 4.46
N LEU A 256 -16.52 20.45 4.81
CA LEU A 256 -17.32 20.17 6.01
C LEU A 256 -16.70 20.68 7.30
N PHE A 257 -15.37 20.78 7.39
CA PHE A 257 -14.71 21.38 8.55
C PHE A 257 -15.04 22.88 8.69
N PHE A 258 -15.40 23.58 7.61
CA PHE A 258 -15.82 24.98 7.68
C PHE A 258 -17.29 25.12 8.05
N ILE A 259 -18.14 24.25 7.50
CA ILE A 259 -19.58 24.27 7.80
C ILE A 259 -19.82 23.81 9.24
N TYR A 260 -19.05 22.81 9.70
CA TYR A 260 -19.15 22.22 11.02
C TYR A 260 -17.78 22.23 11.72
N PRO A 261 -17.34 23.37 12.30
CA PRO A 261 -16.03 23.51 12.94
C PRO A 261 -15.79 22.52 14.10
N GLY A 262 -16.88 22.07 14.76
CA GLY A 262 -16.81 21.04 15.80
C GLY A 262 -16.11 19.77 15.35
N LEU A 263 -16.23 19.42 14.06
CA LEU A 263 -15.57 18.25 13.47
C LEU A 263 -14.04 18.31 13.55
N ILE A 264 -13.44 19.49 13.58
CA ILE A 264 -11.98 19.64 13.72
C ILE A 264 -11.55 19.15 15.11
N PHE A 265 -12.27 19.56 16.15
CA PHE A 265 -11.99 19.16 17.53
C PHE A 265 -12.29 17.68 17.74
N ASP A 266 -13.41 17.18 17.21
CA ASP A 266 -13.73 15.76 17.30
C ASP A 266 -12.69 14.90 16.56
N TYR A 267 -12.22 15.33 15.39
CA TYR A 267 -11.14 14.66 14.66
C TYR A 267 -9.82 14.66 15.44
N TYR A 268 -9.51 15.74 16.16
CA TYR A 268 -8.34 15.80 17.01
C TYR A 268 -8.37 14.71 18.09
N HIS A 269 -9.54 14.43 18.69
CA HIS A 269 -9.68 13.32 19.64
C HIS A 269 -9.40 11.96 18.99
N VAL A 270 -9.90 11.72 17.78
CA VAL A 270 -9.59 10.52 17.00
C VAL A 270 -8.08 10.40 16.74
N PHE A 271 -7.45 11.48 16.27
CA PHE A 271 -6.01 11.51 16.02
C PHE A 271 -5.21 11.18 17.29
N ARG A 272 -5.60 11.73 18.45
CA ARG A 272 -4.96 11.46 19.74
C ARG A 272 -5.11 10.00 20.18
N TYR A 273 -6.25 9.38 19.93
CA TYR A 273 -6.45 7.96 20.18
C TYR A 273 -5.44 7.10 19.38
N PHE A 274 -5.34 7.32 18.06
CA PHE A 274 -4.41 6.57 17.21
C PHE A 274 -2.94 6.87 17.53
N GLN A 275 -2.62 8.09 17.95
CA GLN A 275 -1.30 8.42 18.49
C GLN A 275 -1.00 7.61 19.77
N GLY A 276 -1.97 7.46 20.67
CA GLY A 276 -1.88 6.59 21.84
C GLY A 276 -1.62 5.14 21.44
N VAL A 277 -2.40 4.59 20.51
CA VAL A 277 -2.19 3.23 19.99
C VAL A 277 -0.77 3.05 19.44
N GLN A 278 -0.29 4.01 18.65
CA GLN A 278 1.07 3.99 18.10
C GLN A 278 2.15 3.98 19.19
N LEU A 279 1.96 4.75 20.27
CA LEU A 279 2.94 4.84 21.36
C LEU A 279 2.94 3.62 22.28
N TYR A 280 1.79 2.95 22.47
CA TYR A 280 1.68 1.80 23.38
C TYR A 280 1.68 0.43 22.68
N SER A 281 1.62 0.41 21.35
CA SER A 281 1.72 -0.83 20.57
C SER A 281 3.18 -1.19 20.28
N LEU A 282 3.42 -2.49 20.13
CA LEU A 282 4.68 -3.00 19.60
C LEU A 282 4.58 -2.93 18.07
N GLY A 283 5.65 -2.49 17.39
CA GLY A 283 5.68 -2.54 15.92
C GLY A 283 5.40 -3.95 15.42
N TYR A 284 4.78 -4.04 14.24
CA TYR A 284 4.13 -5.26 13.75
C TYR A 284 5.08 -6.49 13.72
N TYR A 285 6.37 -6.30 13.39
CA TYR A 285 7.38 -7.37 13.36
C TYR A 285 7.87 -7.83 14.74
N LEU A 286 7.57 -7.09 15.82
CA LEU A 286 7.90 -7.47 17.20
C LEU A 286 6.73 -8.09 17.96
N VAL A 287 5.57 -8.24 17.33
CA VAL A 287 4.38 -8.84 17.96
C VAL A 287 4.67 -10.25 18.50
N PHE A 288 5.54 -11.02 17.82
CA PHE A 288 6.00 -12.31 18.30
C PHE A 288 6.76 -12.24 19.64
N ILE A 289 7.58 -11.20 19.86
CA ILE A 289 8.32 -11.05 21.13
C ILE A 289 7.36 -10.94 22.30
N LYS A 290 6.20 -10.29 22.13
CA LYS A 290 5.16 -10.19 23.18
C LYS A 290 4.63 -11.57 23.62
N LYS A 291 4.66 -12.57 22.74
CA LYS A 291 4.19 -13.93 23.05
C LYS A 291 5.17 -14.73 23.88
N ILE A 292 6.46 -14.38 23.82
CA ILE A 292 7.53 -15.09 24.54
C ILE A 292 7.96 -14.31 25.79
N PHE A 293 8.04 -12.99 25.69
CA PHE A 293 8.56 -12.11 26.72
C PHE A 293 7.53 -11.06 27.11
N PHE A 294 7.36 -10.87 28.41
CA PHE A 294 6.63 -9.73 28.93
C PHE A 294 7.45 -8.45 28.73
N ILE A 295 6.98 -7.58 27.84
CA ILE A 295 7.57 -6.24 27.65
C ILE A 295 6.75 -5.23 28.48
N PRO A 296 7.35 -4.57 29.48
CA PRO A 296 6.66 -3.57 30.29
C PRO A 296 6.10 -2.42 29.43
N PRO A 297 4.94 -1.85 29.78
CA PRO A 297 4.35 -0.73 29.01
C PRO A 297 5.29 0.46 28.82
N ARG A 298 6.10 0.80 29.84
CA ARG A 298 7.11 1.87 29.75
C ARG A 298 8.17 1.59 28.68
N ALA A 299 8.62 0.34 28.55
CA ALA A 299 9.58 -0.05 27.53
C ALA A 299 8.97 0.01 26.12
N LYS A 300 7.70 -0.38 25.96
CA LYS A 300 6.96 -0.21 24.69
C LYS A 300 6.89 1.25 24.28
N PHE A 301 6.53 2.12 25.23
CA PHE A 301 6.46 3.56 25.00
C PHE A 301 7.79 4.13 24.53
N ILE A 302 8.88 3.85 25.26
CA ILE A 302 10.23 4.33 24.91
C ILE A 302 10.63 3.83 23.51
N LEU A 303 10.44 2.54 23.23
CA LEU A 303 10.80 1.95 21.94
C LEU A 303 9.99 2.54 20.78
N SER A 304 8.67 2.70 20.96
CA SER A 304 7.80 3.28 19.95
C SER A 304 8.08 4.76 19.72
N PHE A 305 8.45 5.51 20.76
CA PHE A 305 8.88 6.90 20.66
C PHE A 305 10.19 7.02 19.87
N ILE A 306 11.19 6.19 20.17
CA ILE A 306 12.47 6.14 19.42
C ILE A 306 12.21 5.85 17.93
N ARG A 307 11.35 4.87 17.62
CA ARG A 307 11.00 4.54 16.23
C ARG A 307 10.33 5.69 15.50
N LEU A 308 9.43 6.40 16.18
CA LEU A 308 8.75 7.56 15.62
C LEU A 308 9.73 8.69 15.33
N ILE A 309 10.71 8.95 16.21
CA ILE A 309 11.82 9.87 15.92
C ILE A 309 12.56 9.44 14.65
N PHE A 310 12.97 8.17 14.55
CA PHE A 310 13.66 7.66 13.36
C PHE A 310 12.83 7.83 12.08
N MET A 311 11.52 7.60 12.13
CA MET A 311 10.61 7.81 11.00
C MET A 311 10.66 9.27 10.53
N TYR A 312 10.54 10.23 11.45
CA TYR A 312 10.58 11.66 11.12
C TYR A 312 11.93 12.12 10.57
N VAL A 313 13.03 11.61 11.13
CA VAL A 313 14.38 11.87 10.61
C VAL A 313 14.52 11.37 9.16
N ILE A 314 14.02 10.17 8.87
CA ILE A 314 14.05 9.62 7.51
C ILE A 314 13.16 10.45 6.57
N ILE A 315 11.95 10.84 6.99
CA ILE A 315 11.07 11.70 6.20
C ILE A 315 11.76 13.04 5.88
N ALA A 316 12.36 13.70 6.87
CA ALA A 316 13.09 14.95 6.68
C ALA A 316 14.25 14.77 5.69
N PHE A 317 15.01 13.69 5.83
CA PHE A 317 16.09 13.34 4.90
C PHE A 317 15.58 13.14 3.46
N LEU A 318 14.44 12.46 3.28
CA LEU A 318 13.82 12.23 1.96
C LEU A 318 13.28 13.54 1.34
N LEU A 319 12.80 14.48 2.15
CA LEU A 319 12.34 15.80 1.68
C LEU A 319 13.52 16.64 1.15
N ILE A 320 14.62 16.65 1.90
CA ILE A 320 15.80 17.47 1.60
C ILE A 320 16.63 16.88 0.45
N THR A 321 16.84 15.56 0.44
CA THR A 321 17.69 14.90 -0.56
C THR A 321 17.11 15.01 -1.97
N LYS A 322 17.84 15.59 -2.91
CA LYS A 322 17.43 15.67 -4.33
C LYS A 322 18.01 14.57 -5.21
N LYS A 323 18.98 13.81 -4.71
CA LYS A 323 19.65 12.71 -5.45
C LYS A 323 18.70 11.57 -5.82
N PHE A 324 17.69 11.31 -4.99
CA PHE A 324 16.75 10.20 -5.23
C PHE A 324 15.60 10.60 -6.13
N LYS A 325 15.27 9.71 -7.07
CA LYS A 325 14.07 9.83 -7.91
C LYS A 325 12.81 9.64 -7.05
N ILE A 326 11.67 10.14 -7.53
CA ILE A 326 10.43 10.11 -6.76
C ILE A 326 10.00 8.70 -6.31
N HIS A 327 10.15 7.70 -7.18
CA HIS A 327 9.79 6.32 -6.85
C HIS A 327 10.71 5.75 -5.77
N GLU A 328 12.01 6.03 -5.83
CA GLU A 328 12.96 5.63 -4.78
C GLU A 328 12.58 6.27 -3.44
N LYS A 329 12.24 7.56 -3.42
CA LYS A 329 11.78 8.24 -2.19
C LYS A 329 10.52 7.59 -1.63
N PHE A 330 9.55 7.25 -2.48
CA PHE A 330 8.32 6.58 -2.06
C PHE A 330 8.62 5.19 -1.50
N SER A 331 9.56 4.47 -2.11
CA SER A 331 9.98 3.16 -1.61
C SER A 331 10.72 3.23 -0.28
N TYR A 332 11.64 4.18 -0.11
CA TYR A 332 12.34 4.39 1.16
C TYR A 332 11.37 4.84 2.26
N PHE A 333 10.41 5.70 1.93
CA PHE A 333 9.32 6.02 2.85
C PHE A 333 8.53 4.76 3.23
N ALA A 334 8.12 3.94 2.25
CA ALA A 334 7.34 2.74 2.51
C ALA A 334 8.09 1.74 3.39
N LEU A 335 9.39 1.55 3.15
CA LEU A 335 10.26 0.71 3.96
C LEU A 335 10.43 1.27 5.39
N SER A 336 10.65 2.58 5.52
CA SER A 336 10.75 3.23 6.83
C SER A 336 9.45 3.12 7.60
N PHE A 337 8.31 3.42 6.96
CA PHE A 337 6.99 3.33 7.55
C PHE A 337 6.69 1.91 8.01
N LEU A 338 7.03 0.91 7.19
CA LEU A 338 6.99 -0.49 7.58
C LEU A 338 7.76 -0.71 8.90
N LEU A 339 9.04 -0.38 8.95
CA LEU A 339 9.91 -0.67 10.09
C LEU A 339 9.63 0.16 11.35
N THR A 340 8.98 1.32 11.24
CA THR A 340 8.86 2.27 12.36
C THR A 340 7.43 2.51 12.82
N ASN A 341 6.44 2.27 11.97
CA ASN A 341 5.04 2.57 12.25
C ASN A 341 4.25 1.29 12.57
N THR A 342 3.54 1.27 13.70
CA THR A 342 2.74 0.10 14.11
C THR A 342 1.52 -0.08 13.21
N LEU A 343 1.05 0.99 12.56
CA LEU A 343 -0.08 0.96 11.62
C LEU A 343 0.32 0.44 10.24
N ALA A 344 1.60 0.17 9.98
CA ALA A 344 2.08 -0.33 8.71
C ALA A 344 1.43 -1.65 8.29
N GLU A 345 1.12 -2.54 9.23
CA GLU A 345 0.41 -3.80 8.98
C GLU A 345 -0.93 -3.56 8.26
N LYS A 346 -1.63 -2.49 8.62
CA LYS A 346 -2.89 -2.10 7.99
C LYS A 346 -2.70 -1.50 6.60
N THR A 347 -1.49 -1.35 6.07
CA THR A 347 -1.24 -0.71 4.76
C THR A 347 -0.28 -1.50 3.88
N LEU A 348 0.06 -2.74 4.27
CA LEU A 348 1.04 -3.59 3.57
C LEU A 348 0.76 -3.75 2.08
N ILE A 349 -0.51 -3.88 1.69
CA ILE A 349 -0.92 -4.01 0.29
C ILE A 349 -0.50 -2.81 -0.57
N ILE A 350 -0.30 -1.63 0.04
CA ILE A 350 0.19 -0.43 -0.63
C ILE A 350 1.72 -0.30 -0.48
N LEU A 351 2.25 -0.57 0.71
CA LEU A 351 3.68 -0.38 1.01
C LEU A 351 4.57 -1.33 0.21
N PHE A 352 4.21 -2.60 0.09
CA PHE A 352 5.07 -3.58 -0.55
C PHE A 352 5.32 -3.33 -2.04
N PRO A 353 4.32 -3.04 -2.89
CA PRO A 353 4.57 -2.63 -4.27
C PRO A 353 5.54 -1.46 -4.38
N LEU A 354 5.45 -0.47 -3.46
CA LEU A 354 6.42 0.63 -3.44
C LEU A 354 7.82 0.13 -3.06
N ILE A 355 7.96 -0.69 -2.02
CA ILE A 355 9.25 -1.28 -1.61
C ILE A 355 9.88 -2.08 -2.77
N LEU A 356 9.05 -2.81 -3.53
CA LEU A 356 9.53 -3.60 -4.66
C LEU A 356 10.25 -2.77 -5.73
N LEU A 357 9.92 -1.47 -5.87
CA LEU A 357 10.59 -0.61 -6.84
C LEU A 357 12.09 -0.41 -6.54
N ILE A 358 12.55 -0.62 -5.29
CA ILE A 358 13.98 -0.53 -4.91
C ILE A 358 14.81 -1.61 -5.59
N PHE A 359 14.21 -2.75 -5.93
CA PHE A 359 14.94 -3.86 -6.53
C PHE A 359 15.20 -3.68 -8.02
N ILE A 360 14.46 -2.79 -8.69
CA ILE A 360 14.53 -2.63 -10.15
C ILE A 360 15.93 -2.21 -10.63
N PRO A 361 16.60 -1.23 -10.01
CA PRO A 361 17.96 -0.85 -10.42
C PRO A 361 19.01 -1.96 -10.27
N PHE A 362 18.76 -2.96 -9.42
CA PHE A 362 19.69 -4.07 -9.15
C PHE A 362 19.37 -5.34 -9.96
N LEU A 363 18.37 -5.28 -10.83
CA LEU A 363 17.96 -6.41 -11.64
C LEU A 363 18.86 -6.52 -12.88
N HIS A 364 19.70 -7.55 -12.94
CA HIS A 364 20.49 -7.93 -14.12
C HIS A 364 19.57 -8.58 -15.15
N GLN A 365 19.14 -7.79 -16.13
CA GLN A 365 18.11 -8.19 -17.09
C GLN A 365 18.64 -8.90 -18.34
N ASP A 366 19.92 -8.71 -18.67
CA ASP A 366 20.51 -9.24 -19.90
C ASP A 366 20.87 -10.74 -19.79
N GLU A 367 20.75 -11.30 -18.59
CA GLU A 367 21.12 -12.68 -18.28
C GLU A 367 19.91 -13.61 -18.30
N ILE A 368 20.15 -14.89 -18.61
CA ILE A 368 19.10 -15.90 -18.76
C ILE A 368 19.49 -17.17 -18.00
N GLY A 369 18.48 -17.92 -17.53
CA GLY A 369 18.68 -19.26 -16.99
C GLY A 369 19.42 -19.27 -15.65
N LYS A 370 20.47 -20.08 -15.55
CA LYS A 370 21.24 -20.25 -14.30
C LYS A 370 22.01 -18.99 -13.91
N ASP A 371 22.53 -18.26 -14.90
CA ASP A 371 23.29 -17.03 -14.67
C ASP A 371 22.39 -15.93 -14.13
N PHE A 372 21.18 -15.79 -14.70
CA PHE A 372 20.15 -14.89 -14.15
C PHE A 372 19.91 -15.13 -12.66
N ILE A 373 19.74 -16.39 -12.24
CA ILE A 373 19.51 -16.72 -10.81
C ILE A 373 20.74 -16.35 -9.98
N LYS A 374 21.93 -16.66 -10.47
CA LYS A 374 23.19 -16.41 -9.77
C LYS A 374 23.41 -14.93 -9.50
N ASN A 375 23.22 -14.08 -10.51
CA ASN A 375 23.54 -12.66 -10.41
C ASN A 375 22.38 -11.84 -9.84
N ASN A 376 21.14 -12.32 -9.96
CA ASN A 376 19.97 -11.70 -9.31
C ASN A 376 19.60 -12.31 -7.95
N LYS A 377 20.46 -13.14 -7.35
CA LYS A 377 20.11 -13.92 -6.14
C LYS A 377 19.51 -13.06 -5.01
N TYR A 378 20.06 -11.88 -4.73
CA TYR A 378 19.56 -11.01 -3.66
C TYR A 378 18.24 -10.31 -4.03
N VAL A 379 18.06 -9.96 -5.31
CA VAL A 379 16.77 -9.46 -5.82
C VAL A 379 15.70 -10.53 -5.68
N LEU A 380 16.00 -11.76 -6.08
CA LEU A 380 15.07 -12.90 -6.00
C LEU A 380 14.73 -13.25 -4.54
N ILE A 381 15.71 -13.25 -3.64
CA ILE A 381 15.46 -13.47 -2.20
C ILE A 381 14.62 -12.32 -1.63
N GLY A 382 14.86 -11.07 -2.04
CA GLY A 382 14.04 -9.93 -1.65
C GLY A 382 12.57 -10.06 -2.09
N LEU A 383 12.35 -10.44 -3.35
CA LEU A 383 11.01 -10.72 -3.89
C LEU A 383 10.32 -11.87 -3.16
N LEU A 384 11.05 -12.97 -2.90
CA LEU A 384 10.56 -14.09 -2.11
C LEU A 384 10.22 -13.68 -0.68
N SER A 385 11.03 -12.81 -0.06
CA SER A 385 10.76 -12.31 1.29
C SER A 385 9.43 -11.58 1.35
N VAL A 386 9.17 -10.68 0.39
CA VAL A 386 7.88 -9.98 0.29
C VAL A 386 6.74 -10.95 0.03
N LEU A 387 6.89 -11.88 -0.92
CA LEU A 387 5.87 -12.90 -1.19
C LEU A 387 5.56 -13.75 0.05
N CYS A 388 6.58 -14.20 0.76
CA CYS A 388 6.40 -14.99 1.97
C CYS A 388 5.71 -14.18 3.07
N ILE A 389 5.95 -12.87 3.18
CA ILE A 389 5.17 -12.00 4.07
C ILE A 389 3.70 -11.96 3.63
N TYR A 390 3.41 -11.81 2.32
CA TYR A 390 2.03 -11.87 1.81
C TYR A 390 1.32 -13.19 2.11
N LEU A 391 2.07 -14.29 2.18
CA LEU A 391 1.59 -15.65 2.44
C LEU A 391 1.56 -16.02 3.92
N THR A 392 2.26 -15.28 4.78
CA THR A 392 2.28 -15.54 6.22
C THR A 392 1.03 -14.97 6.87
N GLU A 393 0.60 -15.58 7.98
CA GLU A 393 -0.60 -15.21 8.74
C GLU A 393 -0.25 -14.75 10.17
N GLY A 394 -1.02 -13.79 10.68
CA GLY A 394 -0.92 -13.28 12.04
C GLY A 394 -2.10 -13.70 12.91
N VAL A 395 -2.18 -14.98 13.29
CA VAL A 395 -3.12 -15.56 14.29
C VAL A 395 -4.62 -15.41 14.00
N GLU A 396 -5.34 -16.53 14.13
CA GLU A 396 -6.82 -16.66 14.24
C GLU A 396 -7.67 -16.64 12.96
N ASN A 397 -7.13 -16.91 11.78
CA ASN A 397 -7.95 -17.21 10.61
C ASN A 397 -7.97 -18.71 10.28
N PRO A 398 -9.02 -19.46 10.67
CA PRO A 398 -9.14 -20.88 10.34
C PRO A 398 -9.29 -21.14 8.82
N PHE A 399 -9.39 -20.09 8.00
CA PHE A 399 -9.64 -20.18 6.55
C PHE A 399 -8.38 -20.03 5.70
N TYR A 400 -7.20 -19.87 6.30
CA TYR A 400 -5.94 -19.89 5.56
C TYR A 400 -4.92 -20.74 6.31
N PRO A 401 -4.29 -21.76 5.69
CA PRO A 401 -3.29 -22.55 6.38
C PRO A 401 -2.08 -21.67 6.72
N ASN A 402 -1.63 -21.72 7.97
CA ASN A 402 -0.39 -21.07 8.36
C ASN A 402 0.82 -21.81 7.74
N LEU A 403 1.24 -21.36 6.56
CA LEU A 403 2.25 -22.04 5.74
C LEU A 403 3.70 -21.77 6.21
N PHE A 404 3.94 -20.73 7.02
CA PHE A 404 5.29 -20.25 7.32
C PHE A 404 5.47 -19.77 8.76
N PHE A 405 5.14 -20.60 9.75
CA PHE A 405 5.44 -20.34 11.18
C PHE A 405 4.78 -19.08 11.79
N GLY A 406 3.70 -18.58 11.18
CA GLY A 406 2.87 -17.49 11.68
C GLY A 406 3.65 -16.20 11.98
N THR A 407 3.42 -15.64 13.17
CA THR A 407 4.08 -14.39 13.60
C THR A 407 5.61 -14.44 13.58
N ALA A 408 6.23 -15.61 13.72
CA ALA A 408 7.68 -15.76 13.60
C ALA A 408 8.16 -15.65 12.15
N GLY A 409 7.39 -16.19 11.19
CA GLY A 409 7.66 -16.06 9.76
C GLY A 409 7.73 -14.60 9.32
N TYR A 410 6.79 -13.77 9.79
CA TYR A 410 6.81 -12.33 9.49
C TYR A 410 8.12 -11.67 9.88
N LEU A 411 8.65 -11.96 11.08
CA LEU A 411 9.92 -11.42 11.53
C LEU A 411 11.07 -11.93 10.65
N ILE A 412 11.13 -13.24 10.40
CA ILE A 412 12.19 -13.86 9.60
C ILE A 412 12.25 -13.25 8.21
N PHE A 413 11.12 -13.16 7.51
CA PHE A 413 11.08 -12.61 6.16
C PHE A 413 11.29 -11.10 6.13
N THR A 414 10.88 -10.36 7.17
CA THR A 414 11.21 -8.92 7.29
C THR A 414 12.70 -8.71 7.50
N LEU A 415 13.36 -9.54 8.32
CA LEU A 415 14.81 -9.51 8.51
C LEU A 415 15.55 -9.90 7.22
N LEU A 416 15.08 -10.95 6.53
CA LEU A 416 15.64 -11.39 5.25
C LEU A 416 15.54 -10.28 4.19
N LEU A 417 14.40 -9.58 4.12
CA LEU A 417 14.20 -8.42 3.27
C LEU A 417 15.23 -7.31 3.59
N GLY A 418 15.42 -7.00 4.88
CA GLY A 418 16.41 -6.01 5.33
C GLY A 418 17.85 -6.38 4.98
N ILE A 419 18.24 -7.64 5.19
CA ILE A 419 19.57 -8.16 4.85
C ILE A 419 19.81 -8.08 3.33
N CYS A 420 18.81 -8.44 2.53
CA CYS A 420 18.92 -8.36 1.07
C CYS A 420 19.08 -6.90 0.60
N LEU A 421 18.27 -5.99 1.13
CA LEU A 421 18.37 -4.56 0.78
C LEU A 421 19.71 -3.95 1.19
N LEU A 422 20.22 -4.31 2.37
CA LEU A 422 21.54 -3.88 2.84
C LEU A 422 22.63 -4.40 1.91
N LYS A 423 22.59 -5.69 1.55
CA LYS A 423 23.58 -6.31 0.67
C LYS A 423 23.58 -5.68 -0.72
N LEU A 424 22.40 -5.45 -1.31
CA LEU A 424 22.26 -4.76 -2.59
C LEU A 424 22.83 -3.34 -2.56
N HIS A 425 22.64 -2.60 -1.45
CA HIS A 425 23.19 -1.26 -1.31
C HIS A 425 24.71 -1.25 -1.10
N LEU A 426 25.27 -2.17 -0.31
CA LEU A 426 26.72 -2.31 -0.15
C LEU A 426 27.42 -2.70 -1.45
N ASP A 427 26.77 -3.55 -2.26
CA ASP A 427 27.29 -3.93 -3.56
C ASP A 427 27.18 -2.79 -4.60
N LYS A 428 26.35 -1.76 -4.35
CA LYS A 428 26.22 -0.57 -5.22
C LYS A 428 27.47 0.31 -5.22
N ASP A 429 28.17 0.40 -4.09
CA ASP A 429 29.40 1.19 -3.98
C ASP A 429 30.58 0.55 -4.74
N PHE A 430 30.47 -0.74 -5.12
CA PHE A 430 31.41 -1.38 -6.06
C PHE A 430 31.19 -0.98 -7.52
N TYR A 431 29.99 -0.51 -7.89
CA TYR A 431 29.65 -0.15 -9.28
C TYR A 431 29.79 1.35 -9.59
N ILE A 432 29.92 2.22 -8.57
CA ILE A 432 30.14 3.66 -8.77
C ILE A 432 31.61 3.97 -9.16
N VAL A 433 32.51 2.99 -9.13
CA VAL A 433 33.93 3.16 -9.51
C VAL A 433 34.20 2.88 -11.01
N GLU A 434 33.25 2.34 -11.78
CA GLU A 434 33.47 1.98 -13.20
C GLU A 434 32.43 2.56 -14.18
N THR A 435 32.07 3.83 -14.03
CA THR A 435 31.53 4.60 -15.17
C THR A 435 32.39 5.85 -15.38
N LYS A 436 33.57 5.64 -15.98
CA LYS A 436 34.18 6.64 -16.85
C LYS A 436 33.56 6.51 -18.24
N SER A 437 32.80 7.51 -18.65
CA SER A 437 32.72 7.97 -20.04
C SER A 437 32.34 9.43 -20.05
#